data_AF-A0A7V9JTS0-F1
#
_entry.id   AF-A0A7V9JTS0-F1
#
_cell.length_a   1.000
_cell.length_b   1.000
_cell.length_c   1.000
_cell.angle_alpha   90.00
_cell.angle_beta   90.00
_cell.angle_gamma   90.00
#
_symmetry.space_group_name_H-M   'P 1'
#
loop_
_entity.id
_entity.type
_entity.pdbx_description
1 polymer ?
#
loop_
_entity_poly.entity_id
_entity_poly.type
_entity_poly.pdbx_seq_one_letter_code
_entity_poly.pdbx_strand_id
1 'polypeptide(L)'
;MRWVLIVLLCIPAMTTWAAVGKDFDRHEDIDDADIERRSFEDLQRKAAAYRVERSHVSPSAADEAGARHHLERAQLLFEAEDKIWHLWRSCRTAEKGFKKYPYTSLTGELLHQAMIGYIARRKLNDVEEKLIMLWFYLPDYPRMGQAMEQALGAAEGRQRFATSINLDAEDPDDVIDIQGKSSLEDVNKVFRFLSLHGDRETVAPRAELGLARSLLLSGGRDIYAARRSYERFLESYPTHELTFPALTEHALSYLVGYRGDDYDNGALVYAAAIIDQAELETRGDEAKARTVQAYRKRIRAWQQDRDLRIARWYRGRSTIALQWLKMPPGLISWQDGARYYYQAVIARDSGSAQARAAERELKDIPATPPRAIIPSTTPGAP
;
A
#
# COMPACT_ATOMS: atom_id res chain seq x y z
N MET A 1 -3.26 66.76 9.24
CA MET A 1 -4.15 65.60 9.00
C MET A 1 -4.52 65.34 7.52
N ARG A 2 -4.18 66.19 6.54
CA ARG A 2 -4.44 65.90 5.11
C ARG A 2 -3.32 65.14 4.36
N TRP A 3 -2.11 65.05 4.92
CA TRP A 3 -0.97 64.40 4.27
C TRP A 3 -0.78 62.91 4.63
N VAL A 4 -1.35 62.46 5.75
CA VAL A 4 -1.24 61.05 6.19
C VAL A 4 -2.17 60.12 5.37
N LEU A 5 -3.28 60.64 4.86
CA LEU A 5 -4.22 59.90 4.02
C LEU A 5 -3.72 59.67 2.59
N ILE A 6 -2.82 60.52 2.07
CA ILE A 6 -2.26 60.36 0.73
C ILE A 6 -1.15 59.29 0.72
N VAL A 7 -0.38 59.16 1.80
CA VAL A 7 0.64 58.10 1.92
C VAL A 7 0.00 56.72 2.11
N LEU A 8 -1.14 56.62 2.80
CA LEU A 8 -1.86 55.36 3.00
C LEU A 8 -2.63 54.87 1.76
N LEU A 9 -2.95 55.75 0.81
CA LEU A 9 -3.59 55.39 -0.47
C LEU A 9 -2.59 55.01 -1.59
N CYS A 10 -1.29 55.28 -1.41
CA CYS A 10 -0.25 54.90 -2.38
C CYS A 10 0.45 53.57 -2.05
N ILE A 11 0.23 53.00 -0.86
CA ILE A 11 0.82 51.70 -0.45
C ILE A 11 0.14 50.49 -1.15
N PRO A 12 -1.15 50.49 -1.52
CA PRO A 12 -1.74 49.37 -2.28
C PRO A 12 -1.41 49.37 -3.79
N ALA A 13 -0.87 50.47 -4.32
CA ALA A 13 -0.59 50.63 -5.75
C ALA A 13 0.84 50.22 -6.15
N MET A 14 1.75 50.01 -5.19
CA MET A 14 3.10 49.47 -5.46
C MET A 14 3.25 47.98 -5.12
N THR A 15 2.27 47.36 -4.47
CA THR A 15 2.21 45.89 -4.28
C THR A 15 1.40 45.17 -5.35
N THR A 16 0.72 45.89 -6.25
CA THR A 16 -0.08 45.33 -7.35
C THR A 16 0.64 45.36 -8.72
N TRP A 17 1.88 45.85 -8.78
CA TRP A 17 2.75 45.82 -9.98
C TRP A 17 4.02 44.96 -9.80
N ALA A 18 4.08 44.15 -8.74
CA ALA A 18 5.00 43.01 -8.62
C ALA A 18 4.28 41.65 -8.73
N ALA A 19 3.00 41.66 -9.12
CA ALA A 19 2.14 40.48 -9.28
C ALA A 19 1.59 40.36 -10.72
N VAL A 20 2.29 40.92 -11.69
CA VAL A 20 2.01 40.74 -13.12
C VAL A 20 3.35 40.48 -13.79
N GLY A 21 3.60 39.22 -14.14
CA GLY A 21 4.80 38.82 -14.88
C GLY A 21 5.86 38.08 -14.07
N LYS A 22 5.47 37.06 -13.30
CA LYS A 22 6.35 35.92 -12.99
C LYS A 22 5.63 34.58 -12.78
N ASP A 23 4.35 34.50 -13.12
CA ASP A 23 3.64 33.22 -13.32
C ASP A 23 3.85 32.74 -14.76
N PHE A 24 5.12 32.55 -15.12
CA PHE A 24 5.43 31.53 -16.11
C PHE A 24 5.47 30.23 -15.33
N ASP A 25 4.38 29.48 -15.41
CA ASP A 25 4.28 28.05 -15.17
C ASP A 25 5.56 27.33 -15.60
N ARG A 26 6.48 27.15 -14.65
CA ARG A 26 7.67 26.29 -14.78
C ARG A 26 7.81 25.31 -13.61
N HIS A 27 6.74 25.16 -12.85
CA HIS A 27 6.55 24.11 -11.86
C HIS A 27 5.10 23.60 -11.94
N GLU A 28 4.61 23.29 -13.14
CA GLU A 28 3.79 22.07 -13.20
C GLU A 28 4.71 20.98 -12.65
N ASP A 29 4.32 20.34 -11.55
CA ASP A 29 4.89 19.06 -11.17
C ASP A 29 4.84 18.22 -12.44
N ILE A 30 6.01 17.96 -13.04
CA ILE A 30 6.06 17.07 -14.19
C ILE A 30 5.53 15.76 -13.63
N ASP A 31 4.30 15.42 -14.00
CA ASP A 31 3.62 14.24 -13.49
C ASP A 31 4.59 13.07 -13.66
N ASP A 32 5.02 12.47 -12.55
CA ASP A 32 5.98 11.36 -12.57
C ASP A 32 5.46 10.23 -13.48
N ALA A 33 4.12 10.11 -13.61
CA ALA A 33 3.49 9.20 -14.56
C ALA A 33 3.74 9.56 -16.03
N ASP A 34 3.82 10.85 -16.37
CA ASP A 34 4.17 11.32 -17.72
C ASP A 34 5.65 11.11 -18.04
N ILE A 35 6.56 11.26 -17.06
CA ILE A 35 7.98 10.91 -17.22
C ILE A 35 8.14 9.41 -17.43
N GLU A 36 7.49 8.60 -16.59
CA GLU A 36 7.51 7.14 -16.72
C GLU A 36 6.95 6.72 -18.09
N ARG A 37 5.80 7.26 -18.52
CA ARG A 37 5.20 6.97 -19.84
C ARG A 37 6.16 7.29 -20.98
N ARG A 38 6.76 8.49 -20.99
CA ARG A 38 7.72 8.90 -22.03
C ARG A 38 8.95 8.01 -22.04
N SER A 39 9.47 7.63 -20.87
CA SER A 39 10.62 6.73 -20.76
C SER A 39 10.31 5.34 -21.34
N PHE A 40 9.10 4.85 -21.11
CA PHE A 40 8.63 3.56 -21.59
C PHE A 40 8.40 3.57 -23.11
N GLU A 41 7.79 4.63 -23.65
CA GLU A 41 7.63 4.84 -25.10
C GLU A 41 8.99 4.92 -25.83
N ASP A 42 9.97 5.62 -25.25
CA ASP A 42 11.34 5.69 -25.80
C ASP A 42 12.02 4.31 -25.80
N LEU A 43 11.85 3.53 -24.73
CA LEU A 43 12.36 2.15 -24.65
C LEU A 43 11.72 1.24 -25.70
N GLN A 44 10.41 1.31 -25.90
CA GLN A 44 9.73 0.54 -26.95
C GLN A 44 10.21 0.92 -28.35
N ARG A 45 10.45 2.23 -28.60
CA ARG A 45 10.98 2.72 -29.87
C ARG A 45 12.39 2.20 -30.13
N LYS A 46 13.28 2.28 -29.13
CA LYS A 46 14.64 1.73 -29.23
C LYS A 46 14.63 0.22 -29.43
N ALA A 47 13.74 -0.50 -28.75
CA ALA A 47 13.57 -1.93 -28.93
C ALA A 47 13.08 -2.29 -30.34
N ALA A 48 12.15 -1.49 -30.90
CA ALA A 48 11.69 -1.68 -32.27
C ALA A 48 12.84 -1.49 -33.28
N ALA A 49 13.62 -0.41 -33.17
CA ALA A 49 14.79 -0.18 -34.00
C ALA A 49 15.82 -1.33 -33.87
N TYR A 50 16.09 -1.74 -32.65
CA TYR A 50 16.97 -2.87 -32.36
C TYR A 50 16.52 -4.18 -33.04
N ARG A 51 15.23 -4.50 -32.99
CA ARG A 51 14.68 -5.73 -33.61
C ARG A 51 14.80 -5.69 -35.14
N VAL A 52 14.57 -4.53 -35.75
CA VAL A 52 14.79 -4.33 -37.19
C VAL A 52 16.26 -4.59 -37.54
N GLU A 53 17.19 -3.96 -36.83
CA GLU A 53 18.63 -4.19 -37.05
C GLU A 53 19.02 -5.66 -36.85
N ARG A 54 18.56 -6.29 -35.76
CA ARG A 54 18.80 -7.71 -35.47
C ARG A 54 18.34 -8.62 -36.61
N SER A 55 17.23 -8.30 -37.28
CA SER A 55 16.71 -9.09 -38.39
C SER A 55 17.57 -9.03 -39.67
N HIS A 56 18.40 -8.01 -39.80
CA HIS A 56 19.27 -7.80 -40.98
C HIS A 56 20.71 -8.26 -40.75
N VAL A 57 21.13 -8.48 -39.51
CA VAL A 57 22.50 -8.86 -39.16
C VAL A 57 22.62 -10.37 -38.99
N SER A 58 23.56 -10.99 -39.71
CA SER A 58 24.02 -12.35 -39.44
C SER A 58 25.31 -12.30 -38.62
N PRO A 59 25.30 -12.70 -37.34
CA PRO A 59 26.49 -12.65 -36.49
C PRO A 59 27.61 -13.51 -37.06
N SER A 60 28.84 -12.99 -37.05
CA SER A 60 30.01 -13.79 -37.44
C SER A 60 30.37 -14.80 -36.36
N ALA A 61 31.09 -15.88 -36.73
CA ALA A 61 31.61 -16.83 -35.75
C ALA A 61 32.55 -16.17 -34.71
N ALA A 62 33.24 -15.08 -35.10
CA ALA A 62 34.09 -14.31 -34.20
C ALA A 62 33.25 -13.52 -33.16
N ASP A 63 32.11 -12.96 -33.58
CA ASP A 63 31.19 -12.26 -32.66
C ASP A 63 30.57 -13.23 -31.65
N GLU A 64 30.15 -14.41 -32.10
CA GLU A 64 29.63 -15.47 -31.23
C GLU A 64 30.68 -15.95 -30.21
N ALA A 65 31.92 -16.16 -30.64
CA ALA A 65 33.02 -16.49 -29.74
C ALA A 65 33.33 -15.37 -28.75
N GLY A 66 33.27 -14.11 -29.20
CA GLY A 66 33.42 -12.93 -28.37
C GLY A 66 32.34 -12.83 -27.30
N ALA A 67 31.07 -12.96 -27.68
CA ALA A 67 29.94 -12.95 -26.76
C ALA A 67 30.04 -14.07 -25.72
N ARG A 68 30.41 -15.28 -26.15
CA ARG A 68 30.64 -16.43 -25.26
C ARG A 68 31.72 -16.16 -24.23
N HIS A 69 32.87 -15.62 -24.65
CA HIS A 69 33.95 -15.26 -23.73
C HIS A 69 33.49 -14.27 -22.64
N HIS A 70 32.69 -13.26 -23.02
CA HIS A 70 32.13 -12.31 -22.05
C HIS A 70 31.15 -12.97 -21.08
N LEU A 71 30.29 -13.87 -21.57
CA LEU A 71 29.32 -14.58 -20.75
C LEU A 71 30.01 -15.50 -19.73
N GLU A 72 30.92 -16.36 -20.19
CA GLU A 72 31.70 -17.27 -19.33
C GLU A 72 32.50 -16.48 -18.30
N ARG A 73 33.13 -15.37 -18.70
CA ARG A 73 33.88 -14.52 -17.77
C ARG A 73 32.97 -13.87 -16.74
N ALA A 74 31.77 -13.44 -17.11
CA ALA A 74 30.80 -12.87 -16.19
C ALA A 74 30.29 -13.93 -15.18
N GLN A 75 30.06 -15.16 -15.62
CA GLN A 75 29.67 -16.29 -14.76
C GLN A 75 30.78 -16.63 -13.76
N LEU A 76 32.02 -16.77 -14.21
CA LEU A 76 33.18 -17.01 -13.32
C LEU A 76 33.36 -15.91 -12.28
N LEU A 77 33.13 -14.64 -12.65
CA LEU A 77 33.17 -13.53 -11.71
C LEU A 77 31.98 -13.55 -10.75
N PHE A 78 30.83 -14.09 -11.13
CA PHE A 78 29.68 -14.19 -10.25
C PHE A 78 29.92 -15.21 -9.13
N GLU A 79 30.62 -16.30 -9.44
CA GLU A 79 30.91 -17.41 -8.53
C GLU A 79 32.11 -17.16 -7.59
N ALA A 80 32.87 -16.08 -7.82
CA ALA A 80 34.06 -15.78 -7.04
C ALA A 80 33.76 -15.39 -5.57
N GLU A 81 34.64 -15.78 -4.64
CA GLU A 81 34.44 -15.63 -3.19
C GLU A 81 34.43 -14.17 -2.70
N ASP A 82 35.15 -13.25 -3.36
CA ASP A 82 35.18 -11.83 -2.97
C ASP A 82 33.93 -11.09 -3.52
N LYS A 83 32.87 -11.12 -2.70
CA LYS A 83 31.49 -10.97 -3.17
C LYS A 83 31.17 -9.63 -3.82
N ILE A 84 31.53 -8.49 -3.24
CA ILE A 84 30.95 -7.21 -3.71
C ILE A 84 31.57 -6.75 -5.02
N TRP A 85 32.90 -6.80 -5.12
CA TRP A 85 33.61 -6.27 -6.28
C TRP A 85 33.53 -7.19 -7.49
N HIS A 86 33.57 -8.52 -7.28
CA HIS A 86 33.38 -9.47 -8.36
C HIS A 86 31.95 -9.46 -8.90
N LEU A 87 30.93 -9.29 -8.06
CA LEU A 87 29.55 -9.10 -8.53
C LEU A 87 29.41 -7.86 -9.42
N TRP A 88 30.00 -6.72 -9.04
CA TRP A 88 29.99 -5.53 -9.90
C TRP A 88 30.69 -5.80 -11.24
N ARG A 89 31.85 -6.47 -11.23
CA ARG A 89 32.58 -6.82 -12.45
C ARG A 89 31.81 -7.81 -13.31
N SER A 90 31.11 -8.78 -12.71
CA SER A 90 30.25 -9.72 -13.42
C SER A 90 29.18 -8.97 -14.22
N CYS A 91 28.42 -8.07 -13.56
CA CYS A 91 27.41 -7.22 -14.20
C CYS A 91 28.01 -6.43 -15.38
N ARG A 92 29.12 -5.73 -15.13
CA ARG A 92 29.78 -4.91 -16.16
C ARG A 92 30.33 -5.72 -17.32
N THR A 93 30.81 -6.94 -17.07
CA THR A 93 31.36 -7.81 -18.12
C THR A 93 30.25 -8.30 -19.04
N ALA A 94 29.12 -8.70 -18.47
CA ALA A 94 27.94 -9.11 -19.22
C ALA A 94 27.34 -7.95 -20.03
N GLU A 95 27.20 -6.75 -19.44
CA GLU A 95 26.76 -5.54 -20.15
C GLU A 95 27.69 -5.15 -21.30
N LYS A 96 29.01 -5.26 -21.08
CA LYS A 96 30.00 -5.00 -22.14
C LYS A 96 29.88 -6.01 -23.27
N GLY A 97 29.62 -7.28 -22.95
CA GLY A 97 29.34 -8.31 -23.94
C GLY A 97 28.13 -7.96 -24.79
N PHE A 98 27.01 -7.60 -24.14
CA PHE A 98 25.79 -7.17 -24.82
C PHE A 98 26.04 -5.97 -25.74
N LYS A 99 26.70 -4.92 -25.25
CA LYS A 99 26.96 -3.70 -26.03
C LYS A 99 27.89 -3.95 -27.22
N LYS A 100 28.86 -4.85 -27.08
CA LYS A 100 29.84 -5.16 -28.13
C LYS A 100 29.30 -6.13 -29.17
N TYR A 101 28.46 -7.07 -28.75
CA TYR A 101 27.94 -8.14 -29.60
C TYR A 101 26.40 -8.27 -29.51
N PRO A 102 25.66 -7.18 -29.80
CA PRO A 102 24.21 -7.10 -29.54
C PRO A 102 23.38 -8.07 -30.37
N TYR A 103 23.86 -8.51 -31.53
CA TYR A 103 23.05 -9.33 -32.44
C TYR A 103 23.33 -10.83 -32.34
N THR A 104 24.21 -11.25 -31.41
CA THR A 104 24.58 -12.66 -31.24
C THR A 104 23.45 -13.49 -30.61
N SER A 105 23.52 -14.81 -30.80
CA SER A 105 22.61 -15.77 -30.16
C SER A 105 22.65 -15.73 -28.63
N LEU A 106 23.75 -15.26 -28.05
CA LEU A 106 24.00 -15.21 -26.59
C LEU A 106 23.57 -13.90 -25.92
N THR A 107 23.02 -12.97 -26.69
CA THR A 107 22.63 -11.64 -26.20
C THR A 107 21.64 -11.70 -25.04
N GLY A 108 20.65 -12.60 -25.10
CA GLY A 108 19.69 -12.81 -24.02
C GLY A 108 20.36 -13.31 -22.74
N GLU A 109 21.26 -14.29 -22.84
CA GLU A 109 22.01 -14.82 -21.70
C GLU A 109 22.93 -13.75 -21.07
N LEU A 110 23.52 -12.86 -21.88
CA LEU A 110 24.31 -11.74 -21.38
C LEU A 110 23.46 -10.75 -20.56
N LEU A 111 22.27 -10.39 -21.05
CA LEU A 111 21.35 -9.53 -20.29
C LEU A 111 20.83 -10.22 -19.03
N HIS A 112 20.48 -11.50 -19.11
CA HIS A 112 20.01 -12.28 -17.97
C HIS A 112 21.10 -12.42 -16.90
N GLN A 113 22.34 -12.71 -17.29
CA GLN A 113 23.48 -12.76 -16.36
C GLN A 113 23.73 -11.41 -15.69
N ALA A 114 23.61 -10.30 -16.42
CA ALA A 114 23.71 -8.96 -15.82
C ALA A 114 22.61 -8.73 -14.79
N MET A 115 21.35 -9.10 -15.11
CA MET A 115 20.21 -9.00 -14.20
C MET A 115 20.43 -9.82 -12.91
N ILE A 116 20.89 -11.07 -13.02
CA ILE A 116 21.22 -11.92 -11.86
C ILE A 116 22.28 -11.24 -10.97
N GLY A 117 23.31 -10.65 -11.59
CA GLY A 117 24.31 -9.87 -10.86
C GLY A 117 23.72 -8.66 -10.11
N TYR A 118 22.77 -7.94 -10.72
CA TYR A 118 22.07 -6.82 -10.08
C TYR A 118 21.12 -7.26 -8.95
N ILE A 119 20.46 -8.42 -9.10
CA ILE A 119 19.69 -9.05 -8.02
C ILE A 119 20.59 -9.32 -6.80
N ALA A 120 21.74 -9.96 -7.01
CA ALA A 120 22.69 -10.25 -5.93
C ALA A 120 23.22 -8.98 -5.23
N ARG A 121 23.37 -7.89 -5.99
CA ARG A 121 23.75 -6.56 -5.47
C ARG A 121 22.58 -5.76 -4.91
N ARG A 122 21.37 -6.30 -4.99
CA ARG A 122 20.10 -5.70 -4.56
C ARG A 122 19.81 -4.35 -5.23
N LYS A 123 20.15 -4.21 -6.52
CA LYS A 123 19.92 -2.99 -7.31
C LYS A 123 18.70 -3.16 -8.22
N LEU A 124 17.50 -2.89 -7.71
CA LEU A 124 16.25 -3.21 -8.41
C LEU A 124 15.98 -2.34 -9.64
N ASN A 125 16.39 -1.07 -9.67
CA ASN A 125 16.31 -0.24 -10.88
C ASN A 125 17.07 -0.86 -12.06
N ASP A 126 18.28 -1.39 -11.80
CA ASP A 126 19.06 -2.06 -12.84
C ASP A 126 18.42 -3.41 -13.23
N VAL A 127 17.76 -4.11 -12.29
CA VAL A 127 17.01 -5.35 -12.57
C VAL A 127 15.83 -5.07 -13.50
N GLU A 128 15.03 -4.04 -13.19
CA GLU A 128 13.92 -3.58 -14.01
C GLU A 128 14.41 -3.23 -15.42
N GLU A 129 15.48 -2.43 -15.55
CA GLU A 129 16.04 -2.06 -16.85
C GLU A 129 16.39 -3.30 -17.68
N LYS A 130 17.07 -4.30 -17.09
CA LYS A 130 17.43 -5.52 -17.83
C LYS A 130 16.22 -6.38 -18.18
N LEU A 131 15.22 -6.42 -17.31
CA LEU A 131 13.99 -7.15 -17.56
C LEU A 131 13.18 -6.51 -18.71
N ILE A 132 13.07 -5.18 -18.72
CA ILE A 132 12.47 -4.42 -19.82
C ILE A 132 13.22 -4.67 -21.13
N MET A 133 14.55 -4.65 -21.10
CA MET A 133 15.38 -4.93 -22.27
C MET A 133 15.14 -6.36 -22.78
N LEU A 134 15.20 -7.37 -21.90
CA LEU A 134 14.92 -8.76 -22.28
C LEU A 134 13.55 -8.88 -22.96
N TRP A 135 12.51 -8.30 -22.37
CA TRP A 135 11.15 -8.37 -22.89
C TRP A 135 10.97 -7.69 -24.26
N PHE A 136 11.39 -6.44 -24.39
CA PHE A 136 11.13 -5.67 -25.62
C PHE A 136 12.15 -5.94 -26.72
N TYR A 137 13.43 -6.10 -26.39
CA TYR A 137 14.49 -6.28 -27.39
C TYR A 137 14.54 -7.72 -27.88
N LEU A 138 14.23 -8.70 -27.01
CA LEU A 138 14.37 -10.13 -27.26
C LEU A 138 13.08 -10.88 -26.89
N PRO A 139 11.94 -10.63 -27.57
CA PRO A 139 10.65 -11.26 -27.24
C PRO A 139 10.66 -12.79 -27.40
N ASP A 140 11.65 -13.33 -28.12
CA ASP A 140 11.91 -14.76 -28.34
C ASP A 140 12.87 -15.38 -27.31
N TYR A 141 13.24 -14.65 -26.25
CA TYR A 141 14.19 -15.15 -25.25
C TYR A 141 13.62 -16.37 -24.48
N PRO A 142 14.24 -17.56 -24.59
CA PRO A 142 13.64 -18.81 -24.09
C PRO A 142 13.50 -18.88 -22.57
N ARG A 143 14.27 -18.08 -21.81
CA ARG A 143 14.26 -18.09 -20.34
C ARG A 143 13.58 -16.87 -19.74
N MET A 144 12.72 -16.19 -20.49
CA MET A 144 12.02 -14.98 -20.01
C MET A 144 11.20 -15.25 -18.74
N GLY A 145 10.48 -16.37 -18.67
CA GLY A 145 9.72 -16.73 -17.45
C GLY A 145 10.61 -16.88 -16.22
N GLN A 146 11.79 -17.52 -16.38
CA GLN A 146 12.77 -17.62 -15.29
C GLN A 146 13.32 -16.25 -14.88
N ALA A 147 13.56 -15.36 -15.84
CA ALA A 147 14.01 -14.00 -15.55
C ALA A 147 12.96 -13.21 -14.75
N MET A 148 11.69 -13.31 -15.13
CA MET A 148 10.57 -12.71 -14.40
C MET A 148 10.44 -13.25 -12.98
N GLU A 149 10.47 -14.57 -12.79
CA GLU A 149 10.39 -15.20 -11.46
C GLU A 149 11.56 -14.79 -10.56
N GLN A 150 12.78 -14.66 -11.11
CA GLN A 150 13.94 -14.19 -10.35
C GLN A 150 13.80 -12.71 -9.95
N ALA A 151 13.32 -11.85 -10.86
CA ALA A 151 13.06 -10.45 -10.55
C ALA A 151 11.94 -10.31 -9.50
N LEU A 152 10.88 -11.10 -9.61
CA LEU A 152 9.78 -11.18 -8.66
C LEU A 152 10.28 -11.56 -7.26
N GLY A 153 11.02 -12.66 -7.13
CA GLY A 153 11.59 -13.09 -5.85
C GLY A 153 12.55 -12.05 -5.24
N ALA A 154 13.29 -11.32 -6.08
CA ALA A 154 14.16 -10.23 -5.62
C ALA A 154 13.36 -9.04 -5.06
N ALA A 155 12.25 -8.69 -5.70
CA ALA A 155 11.35 -7.63 -5.26
C ALA A 155 10.60 -8.03 -3.97
N GLU A 156 10.01 -9.23 -3.92
CA GLU A 156 9.34 -9.79 -2.74
C GLU A 156 10.30 -9.85 -1.53
N GLY A 157 11.55 -10.27 -1.74
CA GLY A 157 12.56 -10.33 -0.67
C GLY A 157 12.92 -8.99 -0.04
N ARG A 158 12.57 -7.85 -0.67
CA ARG A 158 12.69 -6.52 -0.06
C ARG A 158 11.51 -6.17 0.84
N GLN A 159 10.35 -6.75 0.61
CA GLN A 159 9.14 -6.55 1.39
C GLN A 159 9.18 -7.46 2.62
N ARG A 160 9.77 -7.00 3.72
CA ARG A 160 9.77 -7.73 4.99
C ARG A 160 8.39 -7.71 5.67
N PHE A 161 7.34 -8.02 4.91
CA PHE A 161 5.94 -7.79 5.27
C PHE A 161 5.47 -8.65 6.44
N ALA A 162 5.78 -9.95 6.43
CA ALA A 162 5.35 -10.87 7.48
C ALA A 162 5.93 -10.55 8.86
N THR A 163 7.14 -9.98 8.93
CA THR A 163 7.76 -9.54 10.19
C THR A 163 7.21 -8.22 10.72
N SER A 164 6.43 -7.50 9.91
CA SER A 164 5.89 -6.19 10.26
C SER A 164 4.51 -6.26 10.90
N ILE A 165 3.82 -7.41 10.93
CA ILE A 165 2.44 -7.49 11.41
C ILE A 165 2.38 -8.06 12.83
N ASN A 166 1.80 -7.31 13.76
CA ASN A 166 1.53 -7.75 15.12
C ASN A 166 0.04 -7.60 15.46
N LEU A 167 -0.77 -8.62 15.15
CA LEU A 167 -2.20 -8.63 15.51
C LEU A 167 -2.43 -8.77 17.02
N ASP A 168 -1.39 -9.06 17.80
CA ASP A 168 -1.44 -9.14 19.26
C ASP A 168 -1.13 -7.80 19.94
N ALA A 169 -0.67 -6.79 19.20
CA ALA A 169 -0.42 -5.44 19.70
C ALA A 169 -1.68 -4.79 20.28
N GLU A 170 -1.58 -4.20 21.47
CA GLU A 170 -2.71 -3.50 22.12
C GLU A 170 -3.03 -2.18 21.42
N ASP A 171 -2.00 -1.39 21.10
CA ASP A 171 -2.12 -0.14 20.37
C ASP A 171 -2.35 -0.40 18.87
N PRO A 172 -3.37 0.22 18.25
CA PRO A 172 -3.56 0.18 16.81
C PRO A 172 -2.33 0.60 15.98
N ASP A 173 -1.54 1.55 16.48
CA ASP A 173 -0.35 2.05 15.78
C ASP A 173 0.78 1.00 15.73
N ASP A 174 0.76 0.01 16.64
CA ASP A 174 1.77 -1.07 16.74
C ASP A 174 1.42 -2.31 15.90
N VAL A 175 0.27 -2.30 15.19
CA VAL A 175 -0.22 -3.47 14.43
C VAL A 175 0.56 -3.69 13.14
N ILE A 176 1.05 -2.61 12.53
CA ILE A 176 2.12 -2.70 11.54
C ILE A 176 3.32 -1.89 11.99
N ASP A 177 4.41 -2.58 12.31
CA ASP A 177 5.71 -1.94 12.46
C ASP A 177 6.30 -1.64 11.08
N ILE A 178 5.99 -0.44 10.57
CA ILE A 178 6.55 0.09 9.33
C ILE A 178 7.98 0.62 9.61
N GLN A 179 8.90 -0.25 10.03
CA GLN A 179 10.32 0.11 10.05
C GLN A 179 10.86 0.11 8.61
N GLY A 180 10.94 1.28 7.98
CA GLY A 180 11.60 1.33 6.68
C GLY A 180 11.67 2.67 5.99
N LYS A 181 12.73 3.44 6.27
CA LYS A 181 13.19 4.58 5.46
C LYS A 181 13.72 4.19 4.06
N SER A 182 13.47 2.98 3.55
CA SER A 182 13.90 2.58 2.22
C SER A 182 12.84 2.95 1.20
N SER A 183 13.19 3.76 0.20
CA SER A 183 12.34 3.98 -0.98
C SER A 183 11.96 2.62 -1.58
N LEU A 184 10.67 2.29 -1.51
CA LEU A 184 10.07 1.12 -2.18
C LEU A 184 9.68 1.43 -3.63
N GLU A 185 10.07 2.59 -4.15
CA GLU A 185 9.75 3.01 -5.51
C GLU A 185 10.36 2.05 -6.55
N ASP A 186 11.64 1.70 -6.40
CA ASP A 186 12.32 0.71 -7.25
C ASP A 186 11.61 -0.67 -7.21
N VAL A 187 11.05 -1.03 -6.05
CA VAL A 187 10.27 -2.27 -5.87
C VAL A 187 8.94 -2.17 -6.63
N ASN A 188 8.27 -1.03 -6.52
CA ASN A 188 6.99 -0.79 -7.20
C ASN A 188 7.13 -0.84 -8.72
N LYS A 189 8.22 -0.32 -9.28
CA LYS A 189 8.46 -0.34 -10.73
C LYS A 189 8.60 -1.76 -11.26
N VAL A 190 9.38 -2.61 -10.57
CA VAL A 190 9.49 -4.04 -10.90
C VAL A 190 8.12 -4.73 -10.81
N PHE A 191 7.35 -4.50 -9.73
CA PHE A 191 6.01 -5.11 -9.62
C PHE A 191 5.03 -4.63 -10.69
N ARG A 192 5.01 -3.33 -11.02
CA ARG A 192 4.18 -2.79 -12.11
C ARG A 192 4.52 -3.47 -13.43
N PHE A 193 5.80 -3.58 -13.76
CA PHE A 193 6.23 -4.27 -14.97
C PHE A 193 5.77 -5.74 -14.99
N LEU A 194 6.00 -6.47 -13.90
CA LEU A 194 5.65 -7.88 -13.79
C LEU A 194 4.13 -8.11 -13.77
N SER A 195 3.34 -7.21 -13.18
CA SER A 195 1.86 -7.29 -13.22
C SER A 195 1.31 -7.15 -14.64
N LEU A 196 1.97 -6.33 -15.48
CA LEU A 196 1.53 -6.07 -16.84
C LEU A 196 1.98 -7.14 -17.84
N HIS A 197 3.18 -7.69 -17.65
CA HIS A 197 3.85 -8.54 -18.63
C HIS A 197 4.09 -9.98 -18.17
N GLY A 198 3.97 -10.26 -16.88
CA GLY A 198 4.06 -11.60 -16.32
C GLY A 198 2.94 -12.51 -16.82
N ASP A 199 3.18 -13.82 -16.72
CA ASP A 199 2.11 -14.78 -16.93
C ASP A 199 1.01 -14.58 -15.88
N ARG A 200 -0.23 -14.91 -16.26
CA ARG A 200 -1.41 -14.68 -15.41
C ARG A 200 -1.64 -15.74 -14.34
N GLU A 201 -0.81 -16.77 -14.30
CA GLU A 201 -0.97 -17.90 -13.38
C GLU A 201 -0.11 -17.72 -12.13
N THR A 202 1.16 -17.29 -12.28
CA THR A 202 2.10 -17.19 -11.16
C THR A 202 2.66 -15.78 -11.02
N VAL A 203 3.26 -15.20 -12.06
CA VAL A 203 4.04 -13.97 -11.93
C VAL A 203 3.16 -12.74 -11.71
N ALA A 204 2.18 -12.50 -12.59
CA ALA A 204 1.36 -11.29 -12.52
C ALA A 204 0.51 -11.20 -11.23
N PRO A 205 -0.19 -12.26 -10.78
CA PRO A 205 -0.91 -12.23 -9.50
C PRO A 205 -0.01 -11.92 -8.31
N ARG A 206 1.16 -12.57 -8.22
CA ARG A 206 2.13 -12.31 -7.16
C ARG A 206 2.67 -10.89 -7.20
N ALA A 207 2.92 -10.36 -8.40
CA ALA A 207 3.39 -9.00 -8.58
C ALA A 207 2.33 -7.95 -8.21
N GLU A 208 1.06 -8.15 -8.55
CA GLU A 208 -0.02 -7.24 -8.14
C GLU A 208 -0.21 -7.22 -6.61
N LEU A 209 -0.20 -8.41 -5.98
CA LEU A 209 -0.26 -8.49 -4.52
C LEU A 209 1.00 -7.87 -3.87
N GLY A 210 2.16 -8.10 -4.46
CA GLY A 210 3.42 -7.45 -4.06
C GLY A 210 3.31 -5.93 -4.14
N LEU A 211 2.77 -5.37 -5.22
CA LEU A 211 2.57 -3.93 -5.34
C LEU A 211 1.67 -3.39 -4.21
N ALA A 212 0.56 -4.06 -3.92
CA ALA A 212 -0.35 -3.66 -2.84
C ALA A 212 0.35 -3.62 -1.47
N ARG A 213 1.13 -4.67 -1.15
CA ARG A 213 1.96 -4.73 0.07
C ARG A 213 2.97 -3.60 0.14
N SER A 214 3.62 -3.30 -0.98
CA SER A 214 4.63 -2.25 -1.07
C SER A 214 4.05 -0.88 -0.76
N LEU A 215 2.86 -0.60 -1.31
CA LEU A 215 2.12 0.63 -1.07
C LEU A 215 1.70 0.72 0.41
N LEU A 216 1.23 -0.38 1.00
CA LEU A 216 0.90 -0.42 2.42
C LEU A 216 2.12 -0.12 3.31
N LEU A 217 3.28 -0.73 3.01
CA LEU A 217 4.54 -0.50 3.72
C LEU A 217 5.14 0.89 3.51
N SER A 218 4.69 1.67 2.53
CA SER A 218 5.24 3.01 2.27
C SER A 218 4.83 4.08 3.30
N GLY A 219 3.97 3.75 4.27
CA GLY A 219 3.75 4.58 5.46
C GLY A 219 2.85 5.80 5.25
N GLY A 220 1.58 5.57 4.92
CA GLY A 220 0.49 6.51 5.20
C GLY A 220 0.24 7.64 4.21
N ARG A 221 1.17 8.01 3.30
CA ARG A 221 0.88 9.04 2.28
C ARG A 221 -0.20 8.60 1.28
N ASP A 222 -0.33 7.31 1.03
CA ASP A 222 -1.34 6.80 0.09
C ASP A 222 -1.88 5.41 0.46
N ILE A 223 -2.45 5.30 1.67
CA ILE A 223 -3.13 4.06 2.09
C ILE A 223 -4.34 3.73 1.20
N TYR A 224 -4.90 4.73 0.53
CA TYR A 224 -5.97 4.56 -0.45
C TYR A 224 -5.47 3.85 -1.72
N ALA A 225 -4.28 4.17 -2.22
CA ALA A 225 -3.68 3.40 -3.31
C ALA A 225 -3.41 1.95 -2.93
N ALA A 226 -2.97 1.68 -1.70
CA ALA A 226 -2.83 0.31 -1.21
C ALA A 226 -4.17 -0.45 -1.25
N ARG A 227 -5.23 0.14 -0.68
CA ARG A 227 -6.60 -0.43 -0.71
C ARG A 227 -7.09 -0.69 -2.12
N ARG A 228 -6.97 0.31 -3.00
CA ARG A 228 -7.36 0.17 -4.41
C ARG A 228 -6.54 -0.92 -5.13
N SER A 229 -5.27 -1.10 -4.77
CA SER A 229 -4.44 -2.16 -5.33
C SER A 229 -4.90 -3.56 -4.85
N TYR A 230 -5.31 -3.70 -3.59
CA TYR A 230 -5.92 -4.94 -3.10
C TYR A 230 -7.27 -5.21 -3.77
N GLU A 231 -8.13 -4.20 -3.91
CA GLU A 231 -9.41 -4.30 -4.63
C GLU A 231 -9.20 -4.76 -6.08
N ARG A 232 -8.27 -4.12 -6.80
CA ARG A 232 -7.90 -4.51 -8.16
C ARG A 232 -7.44 -5.96 -8.23
N PHE A 233 -6.59 -6.39 -7.29
CA PHE A 233 -6.14 -7.79 -7.24
C PHE A 233 -7.34 -8.74 -7.08
N LEU A 234 -8.26 -8.44 -6.16
CA LEU A 234 -9.45 -9.27 -5.90
C LEU A 234 -10.43 -9.29 -7.09
N GLU A 235 -10.51 -8.21 -7.87
CA GLU A 235 -11.28 -8.13 -9.11
C GLU A 235 -10.63 -8.92 -10.26
N SER A 236 -9.30 -8.79 -10.42
CA SER A 236 -8.54 -9.46 -11.48
C SER A 236 -8.39 -10.96 -11.23
N TYR A 237 -8.29 -11.37 -9.96
CA TYR A 237 -7.91 -12.73 -9.55
C TYR A 237 -8.85 -13.31 -8.46
N PRO A 238 -10.18 -13.34 -8.66
CA PRO A 238 -11.13 -13.67 -7.60
C PRO A 238 -10.97 -15.08 -7.03
N THR A 239 -10.56 -16.05 -7.84
CA THR A 239 -10.43 -17.46 -7.44
C THR A 239 -8.99 -17.91 -7.19
N HIS A 240 -8.03 -16.99 -7.17
CA HIS A 240 -6.61 -17.30 -7.05
C HIS A 240 -6.26 -17.78 -5.63
N GLU A 241 -5.21 -18.59 -5.48
CA GLU A 241 -4.80 -19.11 -4.16
C GLU A 241 -4.39 -17.99 -3.17
N LEU A 242 -3.95 -16.85 -3.72
CA LEU A 242 -3.55 -15.66 -2.98
C LEU A 242 -4.73 -14.75 -2.57
N THR A 243 -5.98 -15.09 -2.92
CA THR A 243 -7.16 -14.32 -2.51
C THR A 243 -7.28 -14.23 -0.99
N PHE A 244 -7.02 -15.32 -0.26
CA PHE A 244 -7.07 -15.29 1.20
C PHE A 244 -6.03 -14.32 1.80
N PRO A 245 -4.72 -14.43 1.48
CA PRO A 245 -3.75 -13.41 1.86
C PRO A 245 -4.19 -11.99 1.49
N ALA A 246 -4.63 -11.75 0.27
CA ALA A 246 -5.05 -10.43 -0.20
C ALA A 246 -6.21 -9.86 0.65
N LEU A 247 -7.22 -10.66 1.00
CA LEU A 247 -8.31 -10.23 1.87
C LEU A 247 -7.82 -9.87 3.27
N THR A 248 -6.96 -10.71 3.87
CA THR A 248 -6.43 -10.43 5.22
C THR A 248 -5.59 -9.17 5.26
N GLU A 249 -4.78 -8.92 4.24
CA GLU A 249 -3.94 -7.73 4.13
C GLU A 249 -4.75 -6.48 3.75
N HIS A 250 -5.81 -6.64 2.96
CA HIS A 250 -6.74 -5.55 2.69
C HIS A 250 -7.45 -5.11 3.98
N ALA A 251 -7.94 -6.05 4.79
CA ALA A 251 -8.49 -5.74 6.11
C ALA A 251 -7.48 -5.00 6.98
N LEU A 252 -6.22 -5.47 6.98
CA LEU A 252 -5.13 -4.83 7.71
C LEU A 252 -4.91 -3.37 7.28
N SER A 253 -5.02 -3.04 5.99
CA SER A 253 -4.89 -1.66 5.51
C SER A 253 -5.97 -0.70 6.07
N TYR A 254 -7.11 -1.23 6.52
CA TYR A 254 -8.10 -0.46 7.28
C TYR A 254 -7.68 -0.32 8.75
N LEU A 255 -7.19 -1.41 9.35
CA LEU A 255 -6.75 -1.41 10.74
C LEU A 255 -5.58 -0.44 10.99
N VAL A 256 -4.64 -0.32 10.06
CA VAL A 256 -3.53 0.65 10.13
C VAL A 256 -4.02 2.10 10.17
N GLY A 257 -5.17 2.39 9.55
CA GLY A 257 -5.76 3.72 9.58
C GLY A 257 -6.51 4.03 10.88
N TYR A 258 -6.79 3.02 11.70
CA TYR A 258 -7.58 3.18 12.92
C TYR A 258 -6.68 3.69 14.04
N ARG A 259 -6.83 4.95 14.45
CA ARG A 259 -5.99 5.59 15.49
C ARG A 259 -6.54 5.50 16.91
N GLY A 260 -7.58 4.70 17.15
CA GLY A 260 -8.20 4.53 18.47
C GLY A 260 -8.95 5.74 19.05
N ASP A 261 -8.65 6.96 18.60
CA ASP A 261 -9.03 8.21 19.28
C ASP A 261 -10.18 8.97 18.60
N ASP A 262 -10.37 8.82 17.29
CA ASP A 262 -11.23 9.72 16.49
C ASP A 262 -12.70 9.29 16.36
N TYR A 263 -13.17 8.34 17.19
CA TYR A 263 -14.51 7.74 17.09
C TYR A 263 -14.83 7.06 15.74
N ASP A 264 -13.87 6.99 14.82
CA ASP A 264 -14.04 6.43 13.48
C ASP A 264 -14.24 4.91 13.55
N ASN A 265 -15.51 4.50 13.45
CA ASN A 265 -15.90 3.09 13.39
C ASN A 265 -15.79 2.53 11.96
N GLY A 266 -15.63 3.38 10.95
CA GLY A 266 -15.64 2.99 9.54
C GLY A 266 -14.56 1.95 9.26
N ALA A 267 -13.32 2.24 9.66
CA ALA A 267 -12.19 1.32 9.50
C ALA A 267 -12.44 -0.07 10.10
N LEU A 268 -12.98 -0.14 11.32
CA LEU A 268 -13.27 -1.41 12.00
C LEU A 268 -14.42 -2.17 11.32
N VAL A 269 -15.44 -1.47 10.84
CA VAL A 269 -16.58 -2.07 10.12
C VAL A 269 -16.13 -2.64 8.77
N TYR A 270 -15.36 -1.88 7.99
CA TYR A 270 -14.83 -2.37 6.71
C TYR A 270 -13.88 -3.54 6.90
N ALA A 271 -12.96 -3.47 7.86
CA ALA A 271 -12.07 -4.59 8.18
C ALA A 271 -12.85 -5.84 8.59
N ALA A 272 -13.89 -5.70 9.43
CA ALA A 272 -14.73 -6.83 9.83
C ALA A 272 -15.41 -7.49 8.62
N ALA A 273 -16.01 -6.69 7.74
CA ALA A 273 -16.68 -7.20 6.55
C ALA A 273 -15.72 -7.95 5.60
N ILE A 274 -14.51 -7.43 5.41
CA ILE A 274 -13.47 -8.09 4.59
C ILE A 274 -13.02 -9.41 5.23
N ILE A 275 -12.88 -9.46 6.55
CA ILE A 275 -12.50 -10.68 7.28
C ILE A 275 -13.62 -11.73 7.22
N ASP A 276 -14.88 -11.32 7.24
CA ASP A 276 -16.01 -12.22 7.02
C ASP A 276 -15.98 -12.80 5.59
N GLN A 277 -15.59 -12.01 4.59
CA GLN A 277 -15.31 -12.54 3.25
C GLN A 277 -14.12 -13.51 3.23
N ALA A 278 -13.04 -13.21 3.97
CA ALA A 278 -11.87 -14.09 4.07
C ALA A 278 -12.19 -15.45 4.70
N GLU A 279 -13.20 -15.53 5.58
CA GLU A 279 -13.67 -16.80 6.14
C GLU A 279 -14.13 -17.78 5.06
N LEU A 280 -14.79 -17.28 4.01
CA LEU A 280 -15.26 -18.10 2.89
C LEU A 280 -14.08 -18.74 2.13
N GLU A 281 -12.93 -18.06 2.09
CA GLU A 281 -11.71 -18.54 1.44
C GLU A 281 -10.83 -19.43 2.32
N THR A 282 -11.27 -19.73 3.55
CA THR A 282 -10.57 -20.70 4.42
C THR A 282 -10.63 -22.11 3.83
N ARG A 283 -11.75 -22.48 3.18
CA ARG A 283 -11.95 -23.80 2.55
C ARG A 283 -11.61 -24.98 3.47
N GLY A 284 -11.81 -24.83 4.78
CA GLY A 284 -11.50 -25.85 5.79
C GLY A 284 -10.05 -25.86 6.30
N ASP A 285 -9.20 -24.94 5.85
CA ASP A 285 -7.83 -24.77 6.36
C ASP A 285 -7.83 -24.17 7.78
N GLU A 286 -7.36 -24.96 8.76
CA GLU A 286 -7.31 -24.57 10.17
C GLU A 286 -6.37 -23.38 10.44
N ALA A 287 -5.29 -23.22 9.66
CA ALA A 287 -4.37 -22.09 9.82
C ALA A 287 -5.02 -20.79 9.34
N LYS A 288 -5.74 -20.84 8.21
CA LYS A 288 -6.53 -19.71 7.71
C LYS A 288 -7.66 -19.35 8.67
N ALA A 289 -8.39 -20.35 9.17
CA ALA A 289 -9.45 -20.15 10.15
C ALA A 289 -8.91 -19.49 11.45
N ARG A 290 -7.76 -19.93 11.96
CA ARG A 290 -7.10 -19.29 13.11
C ARG A 290 -6.74 -17.83 12.84
N THR A 291 -6.27 -17.52 11.64
CA THR A 291 -5.96 -16.14 11.22
C THR A 291 -7.22 -15.27 11.23
N VAL A 292 -8.32 -15.74 10.65
CA VAL A 292 -9.62 -15.05 10.68
C VAL A 292 -10.09 -14.79 12.12
N GLN A 293 -9.98 -15.78 13.00
CA GLN A 293 -10.36 -15.62 14.40
C GLN A 293 -9.47 -14.63 15.15
N ALA A 294 -8.16 -14.57 14.85
CA ALA A 294 -7.26 -13.57 15.41
C ALA A 294 -7.68 -12.15 15.01
N TYR A 295 -7.97 -11.92 13.73
CA TYR A 295 -8.50 -10.65 13.25
C TYR A 295 -9.83 -10.28 13.92
N ARG A 296 -10.81 -11.20 13.96
CA ARG A 296 -12.11 -10.95 14.59
C ARG A 296 -11.98 -10.59 16.06
N LYS A 297 -11.14 -11.32 16.81
CA LYS A 297 -10.86 -11.04 18.22
C LYS A 297 -10.30 -9.63 18.38
N ARG A 298 -9.32 -9.24 17.57
CA ARG A 298 -8.69 -7.92 17.61
C ARG A 298 -9.67 -6.80 17.28
N ILE A 299 -10.37 -6.91 16.16
CA ILE A 299 -11.36 -5.91 15.71
C ILE A 299 -12.44 -5.71 16.78
N ARG A 300 -12.93 -6.81 17.35
CA ARG A 300 -13.95 -6.77 18.40
C ARG A 300 -13.45 -6.08 19.67
N ALA A 301 -12.23 -6.38 20.11
CA ALA A 301 -11.64 -5.74 21.29
C ALA A 301 -11.56 -4.22 21.10
N TRP A 302 -11.08 -3.74 19.96
CA TRP A 302 -11.03 -2.31 19.67
C TRP A 302 -12.40 -1.66 19.52
N GLN A 303 -13.38 -2.35 18.95
CA GLN A 303 -14.77 -1.87 18.93
C GLN A 303 -15.32 -1.70 20.36
N GLN A 304 -15.02 -2.63 21.26
CA GLN A 304 -15.41 -2.55 22.67
C GLN A 304 -14.69 -1.41 23.39
N ASP A 305 -13.40 -1.21 23.16
CA ASP A 305 -12.65 -0.10 23.76
C ASP A 305 -13.20 1.27 23.30
N ARG A 306 -13.49 1.39 22.00
CA ARG A 306 -14.16 2.58 21.43
C ARG A 306 -15.52 2.80 22.07
N ASP A 307 -16.40 1.79 22.03
CA ASP A 307 -17.77 1.91 22.55
C ASP A 307 -17.75 2.24 24.06
N LEU A 308 -16.83 1.64 24.83
CA LEU A 308 -16.64 1.94 26.26
C LEU A 308 -16.18 3.38 26.49
N ARG A 309 -15.26 3.88 25.66
CA ARG A 309 -14.81 5.27 25.69
C ARG A 309 -15.94 6.25 25.38
N ILE A 310 -16.75 5.95 24.36
CA ILE A 310 -17.94 6.74 24.01
C ILE A 310 -18.95 6.74 25.16
N ALA A 311 -19.20 5.58 25.76
CA ALA A 311 -20.11 5.44 26.90
C ALA A 311 -19.68 6.34 28.07
N ARG A 312 -18.37 6.31 28.41
CA ARG A 312 -17.77 7.16 29.45
C ARG A 312 -17.82 8.64 29.09
N TRP A 313 -17.65 9.00 27.82
CA TRP A 313 -17.78 10.38 27.35
C TRP A 313 -19.21 10.91 27.52
N TYR A 314 -20.23 10.13 27.13
CA TYR A 314 -21.64 10.47 27.35
C TYR A 314 -21.94 10.59 28.85
N ARG A 315 -21.44 9.65 29.67
CA ARG A 315 -21.59 9.66 31.12
C ARG A 315 -21.00 10.92 31.74
N GLY A 316 -19.78 11.31 31.35
CA GLY A 316 -19.11 12.52 31.87
C GLY A 316 -19.88 13.81 31.62
N ARG A 317 -20.56 13.93 30.47
CA ARG A 317 -21.37 15.11 30.10
C ARG A 317 -22.76 15.16 30.73
N SER A 318 -23.19 14.09 31.39
CA SER A 318 -24.44 14.10 32.16
C SER A 318 -24.35 14.91 33.48
N THR A 319 -23.15 15.41 33.83
CA THR A 319 -22.94 16.29 34.98
C THR A 319 -23.52 17.69 34.76
N ILE A 320 -24.07 18.27 35.83
CA ILE A 320 -24.87 19.52 35.83
C ILE A 320 -24.14 20.69 35.11
N ALA A 321 -22.81 20.75 35.21
CA ALA A 321 -22.01 21.83 34.65
C ALA A 321 -21.93 21.86 33.10
N LEU A 322 -22.27 20.77 32.41
CA LEU A 322 -22.14 20.65 30.95
C LEU A 322 -23.48 20.39 30.24
N GLN A 323 -24.60 20.36 30.96
CA GLN A 323 -25.94 20.17 30.39
C GLN A 323 -26.38 21.29 29.43
N TRP A 324 -25.72 22.46 29.49
CA TRP A 324 -25.97 23.59 28.59
C TRP A 324 -25.41 23.37 27.17
N LEU A 325 -24.52 22.37 26.97
CA LEU A 325 -24.07 22.01 25.63
C LEU A 325 -25.21 21.37 24.84
N LYS A 326 -25.39 21.80 23.58
CA LYS A 326 -26.45 21.33 22.69
C LYS A 326 -26.40 19.80 22.58
N MET A 327 -27.47 19.15 23.04
CA MET A 327 -27.64 17.69 22.90
C MET A 327 -27.64 17.28 21.42
N PRO A 328 -27.06 16.11 21.09
CA PRO A 328 -27.18 15.55 19.75
C PRO A 328 -28.66 15.32 19.40
N PRO A 329 -29.08 15.58 18.15
CA PRO A 329 -30.44 15.29 17.72
C PRO A 329 -30.75 13.79 17.88
N GLY A 330 -31.88 13.46 18.50
CA GLY A 330 -32.37 12.09 18.70
C GLY A 330 -32.12 11.49 20.09
N LEU A 331 -31.34 12.13 20.97
CA LEU A 331 -31.19 11.69 22.37
C LEU A 331 -32.16 12.43 23.29
N ILE A 332 -32.75 11.72 24.26
CA ILE A 332 -33.62 12.28 25.31
C ILE A 332 -32.76 12.76 26.50
N SER A 333 -31.67 12.06 26.78
CA SER A 333 -30.66 12.46 27.75
C SER A 333 -29.26 11.98 27.34
N TRP A 334 -28.22 12.63 27.86
CA TRP A 334 -26.83 12.15 27.72
C TRP A 334 -26.65 10.74 28.33
N GLN A 335 -27.46 10.38 29.34
CA GLN A 335 -27.42 9.07 29.99
C GLN A 335 -27.94 7.94 29.07
N ASP A 336 -28.88 8.23 28.18
CA ASP A 336 -29.36 7.26 27.19
C ASP A 336 -28.27 6.89 26.20
N GLY A 337 -27.46 7.87 25.78
CA GLY A 337 -26.27 7.63 24.96
C GLY A 337 -25.27 6.72 25.69
N ALA A 338 -24.97 7.02 26.97
CA ALA A 338 -24.07 6.18 27.76
C ALA A 338 -24.57 4.73 27.87
N ARG A 339 -25.86 4.54 28.18
CA ARG A 339 -26.50 3.21 28.28
C ARG A 339 -26.40 2.43 26.98
N TYR A 340 -26.73 3.07 25.86
CA TYR A 340 -26.67 2.45 24.54
C TYR A 340 -25.27 1.88 24.26
N TYR A 341 -24.22 2.68 24.49
CA TYR A 341 -22.86 2.23 24.23
C TYR A 341 -22.35 1.19 25.25
N TYR A 342 -22.67 1.31 26.54
CA TYR A 342 -22.35 0.23 27.50
C TYR A 342 -23.01 -1.09 27.13
N GLN A 343 -24.29 -1.07 26.72
CA GLN A 343 -24.99 -2.25 26.24
C GLN A 343 -24.35 -2.82 24.96
N ALA A 344 -23.92 -1.95 24.04
CA ALA A 344 -23.21 -2.36 22.84
C ALA A 344 -21.88 -3.08 23.17
N VAL A 345 -21.09 -2.57 24.12
CA VAL A 345 -19.86 -3.24 24.60
C VAL A 345 -20.16 -4.65 25.09
N ILE A 346 -21.19 -4.81 25.94
CA ILE A 346 -21.57 -6.11 26.51
C ILE A 346 -22.06 -7.07 25.44
N ALA A 347 -22.88 -6.59 24.51
CA ALA A 347 -23.47 -7.40 23.45
C ALA A 347 -22.42 -7.97 22.48
N ARG A 348 -21.29 -7.28 22.26
CA ARG A 348 -20.22 -7.74 21.36
C ARG A 348 -19.49 -8.97 21.90
N ASP A 349 -19.10 -8.95 23.17
CA ASP A 349 -18.46 -10.06 23.88
C ASP A 349 -18.57 -9.86 25.39
N SER A 350 -19.55 -10.54 25.99
CA SER A 350 -19.85 -10.47 27.42
C SER A 350 -18.74 -11.06 28.31
N GLY A 351 -17.86 -11.91 27.76
CA GLY A 351 -16.73 -12.49 28.50
C GLY A 351 -15.52 -11.56 28.62
N SER A 352 -15.48 -10.48 27.82
CA SER A 352 -14.35 -9.55 27.77
C SER A 352 -14.15 -8.75 29.07
N ALA A 353 -12.94 -8.21 29.28
CA ALA A 353 -12.66 -7.29 30.39
C ALA A 353 -13.46 -5.97 30.24
N GLN A 354 -13.63 -5.51 29.00
CA GLN A 354 -14.40 -4.34 28.61
C GLN A 354 -15.87 -4.50 28.97
N ALA A 355 -16.49 -5.65 28.68
CA ALA A 355 -17.87 -5.93 29.05
C ALA A 355 -18.06 -5.96 30.57
N ARG A 356 -17.15 -6.58 31.33
CA ARG A 356 -17.20 -6.53 32.80
C ARG A 356 -17.05 -5.11 33.35
N ALA A 357 -16.26 -4.25 32.72
CA ALA A 357 -16.19 -2.84 33.07
C ALA A 357 -17.51 -2.12 32.74
N ALA A 358 -18.06 -2.35 31.54
CA ALA A 358 -19.32 -1.79 31.10
C ALA A 358 -20.49 -2.18 31.99
N GLU A 359 -20.60 -3.44 32.41
CA GLU A 359 -21.65 -3.92 33.33
C GLU A 359 -21.59 -3.24 34.70
N ARG A 360 -20.38 -3.05 35.25
CA ARG A 360 -20.19 -2.34 36.51
C ARG A 360 -20.61 -0.88 36.38
N GLU A 361 -20.13 -0.21 35.33
CA GLU A 361 -20.41 1.21 35.11
C GLU A 361 -21.87 1.49 34.73
N LEU A 362 -22.54 0.57 34.02
CA LEU A 362 -23.94 0.67 33.64
C LEU A 362 -24.88 0.64 34.85
N LYS A 363 -24.54 -0.14 35.90
CA LYS A 363 -25.32 -0.20 37.15
C LYS A 363 -25.37 1.14 37.88
N ASP A 364 -24.38 1.99 37.68
CA ASP A 364 -24.31 3.31 38.32
C ASP A 364 -25.13 4.39 37.59
N ILE A 365 -25.66 4.10 36.39
CA ILE A 365 -26.39 5.09 35.59
C ILE A 365 -27.87 5.06 36.01
N PRO A 366 -28.43 6.17 36.52
CA PRO A 366 -29.83 6.24 36.93
C PRO A 366 -30.76 5.75 35.82
N ALA A 367 -31.83 5.04 36.19
CA ALA A 367 -32.90 4.67 35.27
C ALA A 367 -33.38 5.89 34.50
N THR A 368 -33.39 5.83 33.16
CA THR A 368 -34.05 6.83 32.33
C THR A 368 -35.47 6.98 32.87
N PRO A 369 -35.86 8.14 33.40
CA PRO A 369 -37.21 8.31 33.90
C PRO A 369 -38.18 8.02 32.75
N PRO A 370 -39.30 7.31 33.01
CA PRO A 370 -40.29 7.05 31.99
C PRO A 370 -40.68 8.38 31.34
N ARG A 371 -40.73 8.40 30.01
CA ARG A 371 -41.11 9.59 29.22
C ARG A 371 -42.40 10.15 29.82
N ALA A 372 -42.31 11.30 30.50
CA ALA A 372 -43.50 12.02 30.89
C ALA A 372 -44.20 12.36 29.58
N ILE A 373 -45.32 11.68 29.31
CA ILE A 373 -46.24 12.09 28.25
C ILE A 373 -46.72 13.45 28.72
N ILE A 374 -46.12 14.52 28.20
CA ILE A 374 -46.66 15.86 28.39
C ILE A 374 -48.00 15.81 27.65
N PRO A 375 -49.15 15.86 28.34
CA PRO A 375 -50.41 15.96 27.64
C PRO A 375 -50.31 17.17 26.72
N SER A 376 -50.63 16.98 25.44
CA SER A 376 -50.70 18.07 24.49
C SER A 376 -51.67 19.10 25.06
N THR A 377 -51.15 20.18 25.64
CA THR A 377 -51.92 21.38 25.89
C THR A 377 -52.15 22.01 24.53
N THR A 378 -53.13 21.47 23.81
CA THR A 378 -53.82 22.19 22.75
C THR A 378 -54.43 23.39 23.46
N PRO A 379 -53.93 24.62 23.25
CA PRO A 379 -54.59 25.80 23.78
C PRO A 379 -55.94 25.87 23.08
N GLY A 380 -57.01 26.01 23.86
CA GLY A 380 -58.35 26.19 23.34
C GLY A 380 -58.35 27.24 22.23
N ALA A 381 -58.84 26.84 21.06
CA ALA A 381 -59.26 27.79 20.05
C ALA A 381 -60.51 28.52 20.60
N PRO A 382 -60.57 29.86 20.49
CA PRO A 382 -61.80 30.61 20.76
C PRO A 382 -62.91 30.26 19.78
#